data_AF-A0A925V8J0-F1
#
_entry.id   AF-A0A925V8J0-F1
#
_cell.length_a   1.000
_cell.length_b   1.000
_cell.length_c   1.000
_cell.angle_alpha   90.00
_cell.angle_beta   90.00
_cell.angle_gamma   90.00
#
_symmetry.space_group_name_H-M   'P 1'
#
loop_
_entity.id
_entity.type
_entity.pdbx_description
1 polymer ?
#
loop_
_entity_poly.entity_id
_entity_poly.type
_entity_poly.pdbx_seq_one_letter_code
_entity_poly.pdbx_strand_id
1 'polypeptide(L)'
;MSDTRTPKPSAANDSTGDASTQSDSAESDSAAGAPPAVAGAAAEALARELAGNFRGHVRRALGIDLDGSITSLAFVDHYLRSSRDETRAPIVTLVAAEAGAYFGELVREHVGASWVGDAVDPRRLRLLMSPQFLYCSPIDQALEALLGPVAADDERLPEDSPLDTAFHARSKGGVEVDDQDDESWLAERLAELPPVSEQEYYTLTCRFETLQVVLELLAARHSGAGESPREYTLRDYVDALTSG
;
A
#
# COMPACT_ATOMS: atom_id res chain seq x y z
N MET A 1 -54.95 20.01 34.09
CA MET A 1 -56.23 19.28 34.22
C MET A 1 -56.89 19.26 32.87
N SER A 2 -57.12 18.05 32.35
CA SER A 2 -58.05 17.66 31.27
C SER A 2 -57.67 18.09 29.85
N ASP A 3 -57.17 17.17 29.02
CA ASP A 3 -57.93 16.31 28.07
C ASP A 3 -58.68 17.14 27.02
N THR A 4 -58.61 16.88 25.70
CA THR A 4 -59.18 15.68 25.10
C THR A 4 -58.87 15.55 23.59
N ARG A 5 -58.68 14.30 23.14
CA ARG A 5 -59.17 13.63 21.90
C ARG A 5 -58.65 13.99 20.49
N THR A 6 -57.92 13.02 19.95
CA THR A 6 -57.94 12.53 18.56
C THR A 6 -59.35 12.18 18.06
N PRO A 7 -59.56 12.16 16.74
CA PRO A 7 -60.28 11.04 16.13
C PRO A 7 -59.57 10.42 14.93
N LYS A 8 -59.70 9.09 14.87
CA LYS A 8 -59.45 8.17 13.76
C LYS A 8 -60.70 8.15 12.84
N PRO A 9 -60.54 7.82 11.55
CA PRO A 9 -61.53 6.97 10.90
C PRO A 9 -60.91 5.70 10.30
N SER A 10 -61.77 4.70 10.20
CA SER A 10 -61.52 3.28 9.97
C SER A 10 -62.05 2.86 8.60
N ALA A 11 -61.29 1.96 7.96
CA ALA A 11 -61.60 0.92 6.97
C ALA A 11 -62.92 0.91 6.17
N ALA A 12 -62.79 0.66 4.86
CA ALA A 12 -63.54 -0.39 4.14
C ALA A 12 -62.83 -0.78 2.82
N ASN A 13 -62.72 -2.09 2.60
CA ASN A 13 -62.23 -2.79 1.42
C ASN A 13 -63.05 -2.52 0.15
N ASP A 14 -62.46 -2.67 -1.05
CA ASP A 14 -62.87 -3.77 -1.94
C ASP A 14 -61.82 -4.11 -3.02
N SER A 15 -61.96 -5.33 -3.53
CA SER A 15 -60.97 -6.18 -4.19
C SER A 15 -60.89 -6.05 -5.72
N THR A 16 -59.83 -6.69 -6.25
CA THR A 16 -59.75 -7.45 -7.52
C THR A 16 -59.25 -6.72 -8.76
N GLY A 17 -58.09 -7.16 -9.28
CA GLY A 17 -57.52 -6.71 -10.55
C GLY A 17 -56.17 -7.35 -10.83
N ASP A 18 -56.24 -8.59 -11.31
CA ASP A 18 -55.16 -9.48 -11.76
C ASP A 18 -54.30 -8.86 -12.88
N ALA A 19 -52.97 -8.90 -12.74
CA ALA A 19 -52.02 -8.79 -13.87
C ALA A 19 -50.59 -9.15 -13.42
N SER A 20 -50.24 -10.40 -13.63
CA SER A 20 -48.88 -10.93 -13.69
C SER A 20 -47.94 -10.02 -14.51
N THR A 21 -46.85 -9.57 -13.92
CA THR A 21 -45.64 -9.21 -14.68
C THR A 21 -44.43 -9.70 -13.91
N GLN A 22 -44.01 -10.89 -14.31
CA GLN A 22 -42.75 -11.53 -14.00
C GLN A 22 -41.64 -10.64 -14.58
N SER A 23 -40.98 -9.85 -13.74
CA SER A 23 -39.74 -9.16 -14.09
C SER A 23 -38.60 -9.92 -13.44
N ASP A 24 -38.09 -10.85 -14.24
CA ASP A 24 -36.79 -11.46 -14.12
C ASP A 24 -35.73 -10.35 -14.28
N SER A 25 -34.96 -10.11 -13.23
CA SER A 25 -33.78 -9.24 -13.26
C SER A 25 -32.76 -9.84 -12.31
N ALA A 26 -32.23 -10.97 -12.76
CA ALA A 26 -30.93 -11.46 -12.37
C ALA A 26 -29.87 -10.44 -12.82
N GLU A 27 -29.37 -9.63 -11.89
CA GLU A 27 -28.09 -8.93 -12.05
C GLU A 27 -27.54 -8.59 -10.66
N SER A 28 -26.98 -9.61 -10.01
CA SER A 28 -25.92 -9.40 -9.02
C SER A 28 -25.16 -10.71 -8.88
N ASP A 29 -24.39 -11.04 -9.92
CA ASP A 29 -23.34 -12.03 -9.78
C ASP A 29 -22.10 -11.54 -10.54
N SER A 30 -20.94 -11.82 -9.96
CA SER A 30 -19.59 -11.53 -10.46
C SER A 30 -18.97 -10.16 -10.17
N ALA A 31 -18.70 -9.91 -8.88
CA ALA A 31 -17.39 -9.39 -8.46
C ALA A 31 -16.38 -10.56 -8.36
N ALA A 32 -16.40 -11.50 -9.31
CA ALA A 32 -15.38 -12.54 -9.40
C ALA A 32 -14.13 -11.89 -10.01
N GLY A 33 -13.06 -11.87 -9.20
CA GLY A 33 -11.83 -11.12 -9.45
C GLY A 33 -11.34 -11.18 -10.90
N ALA A 34 -11.00 -10.00 -11.42
CA ALA A 34 -10.32 -9.89 -12.71
C ALA A 34 -9.07 -10.79 -12.71
N PRO A 35 -8.71 -11.40 -13.86
CA PRO A 35 -7.52 -12.22 -13.96
C PRO A 35 -6.28 -11.42 -13.50
N PRO A 36 -5.28 -12.08 -12.89
CA PRO A 36 -4.18 -11.43 -12.17
C PRO A 36 -3.38 -10.43 -13.02
N ALA A 37 -3.27 -10.69 -14.34
CA ALA A 37 -2.62 -9.77 -15.27
C ALA A 37 -3.39 -8.45 -15.47
N VAL A 38 -4.73 -8.49 -15.42
CA VAL A 38 -5.59 -7.29 -15.56
C VAL A 38 -5.58 -6.47 -14.28
N ALA A 39 -5.57 -7.15 -13.12
CA ALA A 39 -5.43 -6.48 -11.81
C ALA A 39 -4.08 -5.75 -11.69
N GLY A 40 -2.97 -6.38 -12.13
CA GLY A 40 -1.65 -5.74 -12.15
C GLY A 40 -1.60 -4.50 -13.06
N ALA A 41 -2.18 -4.57 -14.26
CA ALA A 41 -2.22 -3.44 -15.19
C ALA A 41 -3.04 -2.25 -14.64
N ALA A 42 -4.17 -2.52 -13.97
CA ALA A 42 -4.97 -1.48 -13.32
C ALA A 42 -4.22 -0.82 -12.15
N ALA A 43 -3.56 -1.63 -11.31
CA ALA A 43 -2.73 -1.14 -10.21
C ALA A 43 -1.59 -0.24 -10.72
N GLU A 44 -0.89 -0.67 -11.78
CA GLU A 44 0.17 0.12 -12.41
C GLU A 44 -0.35 1.43 -13.01
N ALA A 45 -1.54 1.42 -13.63
CA ALA A 45 -2.16 2.62 -14.16
C ALA A 45 -2.49 3.64 -13.05
N LEU A 46 -3.09 3.17 -11.95
CA LEU A 46 -3.39 4.02 -10.79
C LEU A 46 -2.12 4.59 -10.17
N ALA A 47 -1.08 3.76 -9.96
CA ALA A 47 0.19 4.21 -9.41
C ALA A 47 0.83 5.28 -10.30
N ARG A 48 0.82 5.11 -11.63
CA ARG A 48 1.35 6.09 -12.57
C ARG A 48 0.59 7.42 -12.52
N GLU A 49 -0.74 7.37 -12.42
CA GLU A 49 -1.57 8.57 -12.28
C GLU A 49 -1.24 9.34 -10.99
N LEU A 50 -1.24 8.65 -9.85
CA LEU A 50 -0.91 9.22 -8.55
C LEU A 50 0.51 9.82 -8.53
N ALA A 51 1.49 9.10 -9.07
CA ALA A 51 2.85 9.59 -9.21
C ALA A 51 2.94 10.82 -10.13
N GLY A 52 2.13 10.91 -11.18
CA GLY A 52 2.04 12.08 -12.06
C GLY A 52 1.47 13.30 -11.33
N ASN A 53 0.40 13.09 -10.56
CA ASN A 53 -0.22 14.15 -9.74
C ASN A 53 0.76 14.69 -8.71
N PHE A 54 1.51 13.80 -8.03
CA PHE A 54 2.53 14.18 -7.06
C PHE A 54 3.61 15.10 -7.65
N ARG A 55 4.15 14.75 -8.82
CA ARG A 55 5.12 15.58 -9.54
C ARG A 55 4.56 16.98 -9.81
N GLY A 56 3.28 17.06 -10.18
CA GLY A 56 2.57 18.32 -10.36
C GLY A 56 2.44 19.14 -9.07
N HIS A 57 2.14 18.50 -7.94
CA HIS A 57 2.06 19.15 -6.63
C HIS A 57 3.41 19.69 -6.17
N VAL A 58 4.47 18.88 -6.24
CA VAL A 58 5.82 19.30 -5.84
C VAL A 58 6.32 20.44 -6.72
N ARG A 59 6.09 20.39 -8.05
CA ARG A 59 6.40 21.50 -8.95
C ARG A 59 5.69 22.79 -8.55
N ARG A 60 4.40 22.73 -8.20
CA ARG A 60 3.63 23.91 -7.79
C ARG A 60 4.08 24.47 -6.44
N ALA A 61 4.42 23.58 -5.48
CA ALA A 61 4.76 23.99 -4.12
C ALA A 61 6.21 24.47 -3.98
N LEU A 62 7.15 23.79 -4.64
CA LEU A 62 8.60 24.04 -4.47
C LEU A 62 9.25 24.67 -5.70
N GLY A 63 8.58 24.71 -6.85
CA GLY A 63 9.18 25.16 -8.12
C GLY A 63 10.22 24.17 -8.69
N ILE A 64 10.17 22.91 -8.25
CA ILE A 64 11.15 21.86 -8.59
C ILE A 64 10.49 20.75 -9.40
N ASP A 65 11.20 20.28 -10.42
CA ASP A 65 10.78 19.14 -11.23
C ASP A 65 11.37 17.85 -10.67
N LEU A 66 10.50 16.94 -10.26
CA LEU A 66 10.91 15.59 -9.88
C LEU A 66 11.19 14.77 -11.16
N ASP A 67 12.47 14.56 -11.43
CA ASP A 67 12.99 13.93 -12.66
C ASP A 67 13.01 12.40 -12.63
N GLY A 68 12.56 11.79 -11.52
CA GLY A 68 12.59 10.34 -11.31
C GLY A 68 13.93 9.81 -10.82
N SER A 69 14.96 10.64 -10.65
CA SER A 69 16.23 10.21 -10.06
C SER A 69 16.10 9.93 -8.56
N ILE A 70 16.95 9.06 -8.03
CA ILE A 70 17.08 8.82 -6.58
C ILE A 70 17.34 10.13 -5.83
N THR A 71 18.15 11.04 -6.41
CA THR A 71 18.44 12.36 -5.83
C THR A 71 17.17 13.21 -5.62
N SER A 72 16.14 13.03 -6.46
CA SER A 72 14.87 13.73 -6.30
C SER A 72 14.12 13.36 -5.01
N LEU A 73 14.45 12.23 -4.36
CA LEU A 73 13.87 11.86 -3.06
C LEU A 73 14.16 12.89 -1.97
N ALA A 74 15.29 13.60 -2.02
CA ALA A 74 15.58 14.67 -1.06
C ALA A 74 14.53 15.80 -1.11
N PHE A 75 13.99 16.11 -2.29
CA PHE A 75 12.90 17.09 -2.43
C PHE A 75 11.56 16.53 -1.97
N VAL A 76 11.32 15.24 -2.16
CA VAL A 76 10.14 14.54 -1.62
C VAL A 76 10.17 14.57 -0.10
N ASP A 77 11.29 14.22 0.52
CA ASP A 77 11.46 14.24 1.98
C ASP A 77 11.27 15.65 2.55
N HIS A 78 11.82 16.67 1.87
CA HIS A 78 11.59 18.05 2.23
C HIS A 78 10.09 18.43 2.14
N TYR A 79 9.42 18.05 1.06
CA TYR A 79 8.00 18.31 0.85
C TYR A 79 7.13 17.66 1.93
N LEU A 80 7.32 16.36 2.17
CA LEU A 80 6.57 15.61 3.19
C LEU A 80 6.80 16.20 4.59
N ARG A 81 8.05 16.53 4.92
CA ARG A 81 8.38 17.18 6.20
C ARG A 81 7.71 18.54 6.35
N SER A 82 7.64 19.33 5.29
CA SER A 82 6.97 20.64 5.29
C SER A 82 5.44 20.53 5.41
N SER A 83 4.89 19.36 5.11
CA SER A 83 3.45 19.08 5.14
C SER A 83 2.98 18.36 6.41
N ARG A 84 3.87 18.13 7.39
CA ARG A 84 3.58 17.43 8.65
C ARG A 84 2.49 18.09 9.51
N ASP A 85 2.33 19.40 9.39
CA ASP A 85 1.33 20.18 10.13
C ASP A 85 -0.09 20.08 9.49
N GLU A 86 -0.23 19.35 8.37
CA GLU A 86 -1.55 19.06 7.81
C GLU A 86 -2.33 18.10 8.72
N THR A 87 -3.55 18.50 9.06
CA THR A 87 -4.43 17.76 9.97
C THR A 87 -5.67 17.21 9.29
N ARG A 88 -5.98 17.65 8.08
CA ARG A 88 -7.15 17.16 7.34
C ARG A 88 -6.86 15.77 6.78
N ALA A 89 -7.39 14.74 7.43
CA ALA A 89 -7.19 13.34 7.05
C ALA A 89 -7.33 13.05 5.54
N PRO A 90 -8.34 13.57 4.81
CA PRO A 90 -8.43 13.34 3.36
C PRO A 90 -7.22 13.88 2.56
N ILE A 91 -6.62 14.99 3.00
CA ILE A 91 -5.44 15.57 2.35
C ILE A 91 -4.20 14.75 2.69
N VAL A 92 -4.05 14.34 3.96
CA VAL A 92 -2.94 13.48 4.41
C VAL A 92 -2.94 12.17 3.61
N THR A 93 -4.09 11.50 3.51
CA THR A 93 -4.22 10.25 2.74
C THR A 93 -3.91 10.46 1.27
N LEU A 94 -4.36 11.56 0.66
CA LEU A 94 -4.08 11.86 -0.74
C LEU A 94 -2.58 12.09 -0.96
N VAL A 95 -1.93 12.92 -0.12
CA VAL A 95 -0.50 13.20 -0.23
C VAL A 95 0.32 11.92 -0.03
N ALA A 96 -0.05 11.06 0.91
CA ALA A 96 0.60 9.78 1.12
C ALA A 96 0.43 8.84 -0.08
N ALA A 97 -0.76 8.74 -0.66
CA ALA A 97 -1.02 7.94 -1.85
C ALA A 97 -0.17 8.41 -3.05
N GLU A 98 -0.13 9.72 -3.29
CA GLU A 98 0.63 10.33 -4.37
C GLU A 98 2.14 10.20 -4.17
N ALA A 99 2.66 10.50 -2.98
CA ALA A 99 4.07 10.39 -2.65
C ALA A 99 4.55 8.93 -2.66
N GLY A 100 3.74 8.01 -2.11
CA GLY A 100 4.02 6.57 -2.11
C GLY A 100 4.02 5.99 -3.51
N ALA A 101 3.10 6.41 -4.37
CA ALA A 101 3.10 6.00 -5.78
C ALA A 101 4.32 6.53 -6.53
N TYR A 102 4.74 7.78 -6.29
CA TYR A 102 5.99 8.31 -6.85
C TYR A 102 7.21 7.51 -6.38
N PHE A 103 7.32 7.25 -5.09
CA PHE A 103 8.39 6.43 -4.52
C PHE A 103 8.40 5.03 -5.11
N GLY A 104 7.23 4.41 -5.24
CA GLY A 104 7.13 3.08 -5.82
C GLY A 104 7.48 3.02 -7.31
N GLU A 105 7.15 4.05 -8.10
CA GLU A 105 7.63 4.15 -9.50
C GLU A 105 9.16 4.26 -9.56
N LEU A 106 9.77 5.00 -8.65
CA LEU A 106 11.23 5.10 -8.56
C LEU A 106 11.86 3.75 -8.22
N VAL A 107 11.30 3.01 -7.25
CA VAL A 107 11.70 1.63 -6.93
C VAL A 107 11.54 0.74 -8.16
N ARG A 108 10.39 0.79 -8.85
CA ARG A 108 10.12 -0.01 -10.05
C ARG A 108 11.17 0.22 -11.14
N GLU A 109 11.57 1.47 -11.37
CA GLU A 109 12.55 1.85 -12.39
C GLU A 109 14.00 1.50 -12.02
N HIS A 110 14.39 1.63 -10.74
CA HIS A 110 15.78 1.46 -10.32
C HIS A 110 16.11 0.05 -9.80
N VAL A 111 15.14 -0.64 -9.23
CA VAL A 111 15.31 -1.97 -8.61
C VAL A 111 14.71 -3.08 -9.48
N GLY A 112 13.62 -2.79 -10.17
CA GLY A 112 12.80 -3.81 -10.84
C GLY A 112 11.75 -4.36 -9.89
N ALA A 113 10.51 -3.91 -10.06
CA ALA A 113 9.37 -4.37 -9.28
C ALA A 113 8.09 -4.42 -10.13
N SER A 114 7.02 -4.98 -9.58
CA SER A 114 5.69 -4.99 -10.19
C SER A 114 4.64 -4.50 -9.20
N TRP A 115 3.73 -3.66 -9.68
CA TRP A 115 2.57 -3.23 -8.90
C TRP A 115 1.51 -4.32 -8.87
N VAL A 116 0.92 -4.51 -7.69
CA VAL A 116 -0.31 -5.30 -7.49
C VAL A 116 -1.26 -4.55 -6.57
N GLY A 117 -2.55 -4.81 -6.70
CA GLY A 117 -3.60 -4.20 -5.88
C GLY A 117 -4.95 -4.25 -6.59
N ASP A 118 -6.00 -3.80 -5.91
CA ASP A 118 -7.35 -3.74 -6.47
C ASP A 118 -7.61 -2.49 -7.33
N ALA A 119 -6.65 -1.55 -7.37
CA ALA A 119 -6.77 -0.26 -8.06
C ALA A 119 -7.98 0.58 -7.61
N VAL A 120 -8.50 0.33 -6.41
CA VAL A 120 -9.59 1.10 -5.79
C VAL A 120 -9.06 1.87 -4.59
N ASP A 121 -8.38 1.17 -3.68
CA ASP A 121 -7.77 1.78 -2.51
C ASP A 121 -6.24 1.87 -2.72
N PRO A 122 -5.67 3.09 -2.83
CA PRO A 122 -4.23 3.26 -2.98
C PRO A 122 -3.42 2.58 -1.87
N ARG A 123 -3.93 2.47 -0.64
CA ARG A 123 -3.22 1.79 0.46
C ARG A 123 -3.09 0.28 0.26
N ARG A 124 -3.86 -0.32 -0.65
CA ARG A 124 -3.76 -1.73 -1.02
C ARG A 124 -2.79 -2.00 -2.16
N LEU A 125 -2.19 -0.96 -2.73
CA LEU A 125 -1.11 -1.13 -3.68
C LEU A 125 0.11 -1.73 -2.96
N ARG A 126 0.71 -2.73 -3.57
CA ARG A 126 1.96 -3.36 -3.12
C ARG A 126 2.95 -3.41 -4.27
N LEU A 127 4.23 -3.28 -3.92
CA LEU A 127 5.32 -3.58 -4.83
C LEU A 127 5.87 -4.97 -4.55
N LEU A 128 5.99 -5.77 -5.61
CA LEU A 128 6.65 -7.06 -5.61
C LEU A 128 7.99 -6.94 -6.32
N MET A 129 9.08 -7.19 -5.62
CA MET A 129 10.43 -7.02 -6.15
C MET A 129 10.78 -8.20 -7.05
N SER A 130 11.33 -7.91 -8.23
CA SER A 130 11.75 -8.95 -9.16
C SER A 130 13.06 -9.64 -8.74
N PRO A 131 14.10 -8.94 -8.23
CA PRO A 131 15.39 -9.58 -7.95
C PRO A 131 15.40 -10.53 -6.74
N GLN A 132 14.49 -10.33 -5.79
CA GLN A 132 14.44 -11.04 -4.51
C GLN A 132 12.99 -11.14 -4.05
N PHE A 133 12.64 -12.20 -3.31
CA PHE A 133 11.31 -12.31 -2.70
C PHE A 133 11.17 -11.27 -1.59
N LEU A 134 10.73 -10.08 -1.97
CA LEU A 134 10.51 -8.95 -1.10
C LEU A 134 9.30 -8.16 -1.57
N TYR A 135 8.46 -7.70 -0.64
CA TYR A 135 7.36 -6.79 -0.97
C TYR A 135 7.15 -5.74 0.12
N CYS A 136 6.52 -4.62 -0.23
CA CYS A 136 6.15 -3.58 0.73
C CYS A 136 4.93 -2.78 0.26
N SER A 137 4.43 -1.90 1.15
CA SER A 137 3.43 -0.86 0.85
C SER A 137 4.11 0.50 0.73
N PRO A 138 4.41 1.00 -0.49
CA PRO A 138 5.00 2.33 -0.66
C PRO A 138 4.12 3.45 -0.11
N ILE A 139 2.79 3.25 -0.10
CA ILE A 139 1.81 4.23 0.36
C ILE A 139 1.83 4.33 1.89
N ASP A 140 1.88 3.20 2.61
CA ASP A 140 1.99 3.25 4.07
C ASP A 140 3.37 3.78 4.51
N GLN A 141 4.44 3.47 3.77
CA GLN A 141 5.78 4.06 3.99
C GLN A 141 5.78 5.58 3.79
N ALA A 142 5.11 6.08 2.76
CA ALA A 142 4.95 7.52 2.55
C ALA A 142 4.05 8.18 3.59
N LEU A 143 3.01 7.49 4.06
CA LEU A 143 2.16 7.96 5.14
C LEU A 143 2.96 8.10 6.44
N GLU A 144 3.77 7.10 6.79
CA GLU A 144 4.67 7.16 7.94
C GLU A 144 5.70 8.30 7.81
N ALA A 145 6.29 8.51 6.63
CA ALA A 145 7.22 9.61 6.39
C ALA A 145 6.55 11.00 6.53
N LEU A 146 5.32 11.11 6.02
CA LEU A 146 4.47 12.31 6.09
C LEU A 146 4.05 12.63 7.52
N LEU A 147 3.67 11.63 8.30
CA LEU A 147 3.27 11.80 9.70
C LEU A 147 4.47 12.04 10.62
N GLY A 148 5.60 11.38 10.34
CA GLY A 148 6.74 11.33 11.23
C GLY A 148 6.40 10.61 12.55
N PRO A 149 7.06 10.95 13.66
CA PRO A 149 6.73 10.37 14.96
C PRO A 149 5.33 10.84 15.40
N VAL A 150 4.38 9.91 15.48
CA VAL A 150 3.00 10.17 15.92
C VAL A 150 2.58 9.24 17.06
N ALA A 151 1.62 9.72 17.85
CA ALA A 151 1.01 8.90 18.90
C ALA A 151 0.10 7.83 18.28
N ALA A 152 -0.12 6.73 19.01
CA ALA A 152 -0.95 5.62 18.52
C ALA A 152 -2.43 5.99 18.33
N ASP A 153 -2.89 7.08 18.95
CA ASP A 153 -4.25 7.63 18.88
C ASP A 153 -4.38 8.85 17.96
N ASP A 154 -3.39 9.12 17.10
CA ASP A 154 -3.45 10.23 16.14
C ASP A 154 -4.59 10.02 15.12
N GLU A 155 -5.51 10.99 15.03
CA GLU A 155 -6.70 10.94 14.16
C GLU A 155 -6.38 10.85 12.67
N ARG A 156 -5.13 11.11 12.27
CA ARG A 156 -4.69 10.98 10.88
C ARG A 156 -4.31 9.54 10.52
N LEU A 157 -4.20 8.65 11.52
CA LEU A 157 -3.96 7.24 11.28
C LEU A 157 -5.22 6.56 10.74
N PRO A 158 -5.08 5.58 9.85
CA PRO A 158 -6.22 4.81 9.35
C PRO A 158 -6.87 3.98 10.47
N GLU A 159 -8.20 4.05 10.57
CA GLU A 159 -8.97 3.30 11.59
C GLU A 159 -9.14 1.82 11.25
N ASP A 160 -9.12 1.49 9.95
CA ASP A 160 -9.50 0.19 9.41
C ASP A 160 -8.35 -0.83 9.47
N SER A 161 -7.10 -0.36 9.41
CA SER A 161 -5.92 -1.22 9.35
C SER A 161 -4.65 -0.48 9.82
N PRO A 162 -3.74 -1.16 10.56
CA PRO A 162 -2.46 -0.57 10.93
C PRO A 162 -1.61 -0.25 9.69
N LEU A 163 -0.63 0.64 9.86
CA LEU A 163 0.33 0.95 8.80
C LEU A 163 1.24 -0.25 8.54
N ASP A 164 1.36 -0.63 7.27
CA ASP A 164 2.25 -1.67 6.80
C ASP A 164 3.55 -1.06 6.23
N THR A 165 4.46 -0.63 7.10
CA THR A 165 5.67 0.11 6.69
C THR A 165 6.89 -0.78 6.44
N ALA A 166 6.77 -2.07 6.72
CA ALA A 166 7.85 -3.04 6.67
C ALA A 166 8.19 -3.49 5.23
N PHE A 167 9.41 -4.01 5.08
CA PHE A 167 9.78 -4.84 3.94
C PHE A 167 9.57 -6.30 4.33
N HIS A 168 8.66 -6.99 3.65
CA HIS A 168 8.31 -8.38 3.92
C HIS A 168 9.12 -9.29 3.03
N ALA A 169 9.92 -10.15 3.65
CA ALA A 169 10.65 -11.20 2.96
C ALA A 169 9.86 -12.52 3.02
N ARG A 170 10.43 -13.59 2.48
CA ARG A 170 9.80 -14.91 2.53
C ARG A 170 9.81 -15.43 3.98
N SER A 171 8.64 -15.55 4.59
CA SER A 171 8.47 -16.33 5.81
C SER A 171 8.18 -17.80 5.47
N LYS A 172 8.77 -18.73 6.25
CA LYS A 172 8.37 -20.14 6.25
C LYS A 172 7.54 -20.31 7.51
N GLY A 173 6.21 -20.37 7.40
CA GLY A 173 5.27 -20.49 8.53
C GLY A 173 5.36 -21.80 9.34
N GLY A 174 6.54 -22.41 9.49
CA GLY A 174 6.76 -23.75 10.06
C GLY A 174 7.71 -23.76 11.25
N VAL A 175 7.43 -24.67 12.18
CA VAL A 175 8.15 -24.94 13.46
C VAL A 175 9.47 -25.72 13.24
N GLU A 176 9.97 -25.82 12.01
CA GLU A 176 11.21 -26.55 11.75
C GLU A 176 12.42 -25.72 12.20
N VAL A 177 13.06 -26.20 13.27
CA VAL A 177 14.03 -25.49 14.11
C VAL A 177 15.39 -25.24 13.43
N ASP A 178 15.63 -25.78 12.22
CA ASP A 178 16.97 -25.82 11.64
C ASP A 178 17.21 -24.89 10.42
N ASP A 179 16.16 -24.32 9.81
CA ASP A 179 16.30 -23.39 8.69
C ASP A 179 15.57 -22.06 8.96
N GLN A 180 16.26 -21.09 9.55
CA GLN A 180 15.76 -19.72 9.73
C GLN A 180 15.23 -19.15 8.41
N ASP A 181 14.04 -18.55 8.38
CA ASP A 181 13.47 -17.96 7.17
C ASP A 181 14.12 -16.60 6.80
N ASP A 182 13.76 -16.04 5.64
CA ASP A 182 14.35 -14.78 5.15
C ASP A 182 13.95 -13.59 6.01
N GLU A 183 12.72 -13.57 6.50
CA GLU A 183 12.21 -12.47 7.32
C GLU A 183 12.93 -12.39 8.67
N SER A 184 13.03 -13.52 9.38
CA SER A 184 13.69 -13.59 10.70
C SER A 184 15.18 -13.31 10.59
N TRP A 185 15.85 -13.88 9.57
CA TRP A 185 17.28 -13.65 9.35
C TRP A 185 17.57 -12.20 8.98
N LEU A 186 16.73 -11.59 8.15
CA LEU A 186 16.89 -10.20 7.74
C LEU A 186 16.71 -9.26 8.93
N ALA A 187 15.71 -9.51 9.80
CA ALA A 187 15.50 -8.73 11.02
C ALA A 187 16.74 -8.73 11.92
N GLU A 188 17.40 -9.89 12.10
CA GLU A 188 18.65 -9.97 12.87
C GLU A 188 19.79 -9.17 12.23
N ARG A 189 19.97 -9.26 10.91
CA ARG A 189 21.02 -8.53 10.20
C ARG A 189 20.79 -7.02 10.22
N LEU A 190 19.55 -6.57 10.09
CA LEU A 190 19.20 -5.15 10.18
C LEU A 190 19.38 -4.60 11.60
N ALA A 191 19.17 -5.42 12.64
CA ALA A 191 19.39 -5.02 14.04
C ALA A 191 20.89 -4.80 14.38
N GLU A 192 21.80 -5.34 13.57
CA GLU A 192 23.25 -5.13 13.71
C GLU A 192 23.72 -3.81 13.07
N LEU A 193 22.88 -3.16 12.26
CA LEU A 193 23.22 -1.88 11.64
C LEU A 193 23.23 -0.75 12.66
N PRO A 194 24.09 0.28 12.48
CA PRO A 194 24.06 1.46 13.32
C PRO A 194 22.68 2.13 13.31
N PRO A 195 22.21 2.66 14.45
CA PRO A 195 20.94 3.37 14.47
C PRO A 195 21.02 4.63 13.61
N VAL A 196 19.96 4.90 12.87
CA VAL A 196 19.76 6.17 12.14
C VAL A 196 19.10 7.20 13.05
N SER A 197 19.31 8.49 12.76
CA SER A 197 18.59 9.53 13.50
C SER A 197 17.09 9.44 13.23
N GLU A 198 16.26 9.94 14.16
CA GLU A 198 14.81 9.99 13.96
C GLU A 198 14.43 10.77 12.69
N GLN A 199 15.18 11.83 12.38
CA GLN A 199 14.93 12.64 11.18
C GLN A 199 15.18 11.86 9.89
N GLU A 200 16.15 10.96 9.88
CA GLU A 200 16.47 10.10 8.73
C GLU A 200 15.54 8.89 8.66
N TYR A 201 15.17 8.31 9.81
CA TYR A 201 14.29 7.15 9.90
C TYR A 201 12.98 7.32 9.11
N TYR A 202 12.39 8.51 9.20
CA TYR A 202 11.12 8.85 8.53
C TYR A 202 11.30 9.44 7.12
N THR A 203 12.41 9.14 6.43
CA THR A 203 12.62 9.61 5.05
C THR A 203 12.44 8.48 4.04
N LEU A 204 11.88 8.80 2.89
CA LEU A 204 11.82 7.88 1.75
C LEU A 204 13.20 7.65 1.15
N THR A 205 14.14 8.59 1.31
CA THR A 205 15.57 8.36 1.01
C THR A 205 16.12 7.20 1.85
N CYS A 206 15.99 7.25 3.17
CA CYS A 206 16.46 6.17 4.05
C CYS A 206 15.75 4.84 3.75
N ARG A 207 14.45 4.86 3.44
CA ARG A 207 13.71 3.66 3.01
C ARG A 207 14.27 3.08 1.70
N PHE A 208 14.63 3.91 0.72
CA PHE A 208 15.27 3.45 -0.51
C PHE A 208 16.63 2.81 -0.25
N GLU A 209 17.48 3.46 0.56
CA GLU A 209 18.80 2.92 0.92
C GLU A 209 18.67 1.59 1.69
N THR A 210 17.69 1.52 2.61
CA THR A 210 17.40 0.29 3.36
C THR A 210 16.97 -0.82 2.42
N LEU A 211 16.11 -0.53 1.44
CA LEU A 211 15.71 -1.49 0.41
C LEU A 211 16.92 -2.05 -0.34
N GLN A 212 17.87 -1.20 -0.75
CA GLN A 212 19.09 -1.65 -1.42
C GLN A 212 19.90 -2.61 -0.55
N VAL A 213 20.11 -2.25 0.72
CA VAL A 213 20.82 -3.10 1.68
C VAL A 213 20.10 -4.45 1.86
N VAL A 214 18.77 -4.43 2.01
CA VAL A 214 17.96 -5.66 2.15
C VAL A 214 18.14 -6.57 0.94
N LEU A 215 18.07 -6.03 -0.27
CA LEU A 215 18.22 -6.81 -1.50
C LEU A 215 19.62 -7.42 -1.63
N GLU A 216 20.66 -6.66 -1.28
CA GLU A 216 22.05 -7.14 -1.27
C GLU A 216 22.25 -8.27 -0.26
N LEU A 217 21.70 -8.12 0.95
CA LEU A 217 21.76 -9.14 2.00
C LEU A 217 21.08 -10.44 1.55
N LEU A 218 19.87 -10.36 1.00
CA LEU A 218 19.14 -11.54 0.51
C LEU A 218 19.88 -12.21 -0.66
N ALA A 219 20.36 -11.43 -1.63
CA ALA A 219 21.14 -11.96 -2.74
C ALA A 219 22.42 -12.68 -2.28
N ALA A 220 23.14 -12.10 -1.32
CA ALA A 220 24.33 -12.72 -0.73
C ALA A 220 23.99 -14.02 0.01
N ARG A 221 22.89 -14.03 0.76
CA ARG A 221 22.40 -15.22 1.48
C ARG A 221 22.08 -16.36 0.53
N HIS A 222 21.23 -16.11 -0.47
CA HIS A 222 20.79 -17.12 -1.43
C HIS A 222 21.98 -17.63 -2.27
N SER A 223 22.88 -16.74 -2.68
CA SER A 223 24.11 -17.15 -3.36
C SER A 223 25.00 -18.03 -2.47
N GLY A 224 25.09 -17.73 -1.16
CA GLY A 224 25.81 -18.55 -0.20
C GLY A 224 25.19 -19.94 0.02
N ALA A 225 23.88 -20.06 -0.16
CA ALA A 225 23.13 -21.31 -0.15
C ALA A 225 23.21 -22.10 -1.48
N GLY A 226 23.89 -21.55 -2.50
CA GLY A 226 24.00 -22.18 -3.82
C GLY A 226 22.76 -22.00 -4.71
N GLU A 227 21.84 -21.12 -4.32
CA GLU A 227 20.71 -20.75 -5.17
C GLU A 227 21.18 -19.88 -6.34
N SER A 228 20.68 -20.18 -7.54
CA SER A 228 20.97 -19.36 -8.71
C SER A 228 20.10 -18.11 -8.71
N PRO A 229 20.65 -16.93 -9.12
CA PRO A 229 19.84 -15.74 -9.30
C PRO A 229 18.65 -16.01 -10.23
N ARG A 230 17.46 -15.59 -9.80
CA ARG A 230 16.23 -15.69 -10.60
C ARG A 230 15.35 -14.48 -10.37
N GLU A 231 14.49 -14.20 -11.33
CA GLU A 231 13.46 -13.19 -11.19
C GLU A 231 12.20 -13.81 -10.56
N TYR A 232 11.66 -13.12 -9.57
CA TYR A 232 10.39 -13.46 -8.94
C TYR A 232 9.24 -12.85 -9.73
N THR A 233 8.19 -13.65 -9.93
CA THR A 233 6.96 -13.27 -10.63
C THR A 233 5.80 -13.23 -9.66
N LEU A 234 4.69 -12.61 -10.05
CA LEU A 234 3.45 -12.61 -9.27
C LEU A 234 3.04 -14.01 -8.78
N ARG A 235 3.25 -15.03 -9.62
CA ARG A 235 2.95 -16.41 -9.27
C ARG A 235 3.75 -16.88 -8.06
N ASP A 236 5.05 -16.57 -8.00
CA ASP A 236 5.91 -16.96 -6.87
C ASP A 236 5.41 -16.36 -5.55
N TYR A 237 4.91 -15.12 -5.59
CA TYR A 237 4.32 -14.44 -4.43
C TYR A 237 2.99 -15.06 -4.01
N VAL A 238 2.08 -15.30 -4.96
CA VAL A 238 0.80 -15.96 -4.67
C VAL A 238 1.02 -17.35 -4.09
N ASP A 239 1.90 -18.15 -4.70
CA ASP A 239 2.20 -19.51 -4.24
C ASP A 239 2.76 -19.48 -2.82
N ALA A 240 3.69 -18.56 -2.50
CA ALA A 240 4.27 -18.43 -1.17
C ALA A 240 3.27 -17.95 -0.10
N LEU A 241 2.43 -16.96 -0.42
CA LEU A 241 1.50 -16.35 0.55
C LEU A 241 0.23 -17.18 0.78
N THR A 242 -0.10 -18.11 -0.12
CA THR A 242 -1.28 -18.98 -0.01
C THR A 242 -0.96 -20.41 0.43
N SER A 243 0.30 -20.82 0.36
CA SER A 243 0.74 -22.16 0.80
C SER A 243 1.12 -22.23 2.29
N GLY A 244 0.96 -21.13 3.03
CA GLY A 244 1.24 -21.03 4.47
C GLY A 244 0.04 -21.31 5.35
#